data_AF-U5S1N5-F1
#
_entry.id   AF-U5S1N5-F1
#
_cell.length_a   1.000
_cell.length_b   1.000
_cell.length_c   1.000
_cell.angle_alpha   90.00
_cell.angle_beta   90.00
_cell.angle_gamma   90.00
#
_symmetry.space_group_name_H-M   'P 1'
#
loop_
_entity.id
_entity.type
_entity.pdbx_description
1 polymer ?
#
loop_
_entity_poly.entity_id
_entity_poly.type
_entity_poly.pdbx_seq_one_letter_code
_entity_poly.pdbx_strand_id
1 'polypeptide(L)'
;IDFGMADFCRVCNKCADNCPSQAITHDRDMVDYNGYLRWNSDFKKCAQFRAGNDQGVSCGVCIKVCPWSSKESSWFHEAGIWIGSKGETASSLLKGIDDMFGYGTEIVDKYKWWLEW
;
A
#
# COMPACT_ATOMS: atom_id res chain seq x y z
N ILE A 1 18.33 -1.06 -7.85
CA ILE A 1 17.45 -0.70 -9.00
C ILE A 1 16.64 0.49 -8.55
N ASP A 2 16.56 1.52 -9.36
CA ASP A 2 15.66 2.65 -9.15
C ASP A 2 14.58 2.63 -10.24
N PHE A 3 13.34 2.66 -9.81
CA PHE A 3 12.15 2.69 -10.67
C PHE A 3 11.12 3.69 -10.15
N GLY A 4 11.55 4.72 -9.40
CA GLY A 4 10.68 5.79 -8.91
C GLY A 4 9.79 5.41 -7.72
N MET A 5 10.03 4.26 -7.07
CA MET A 5 9.24 3.82 -5.90
C MET A 5 9.31 4.83 -4.74
N ALA A 6 10.49 5.41 -4.49
CA ALA A 6 10.66 6.36 -3.41
C ALA A 6 9.80 7.62 -3.62
N ASP A 7 9.82 8.17 -4.83
CA ASP A 7 8.99 9.31 -5.24
C ASP A 7 7.50 8.98 -5.14
N PHE A 8 7.12 7.76 -5.51
CA PHE A 8 5.75 7.31 -5.39
C PHE A 8 5.27 7.23 -3.95
N CYS A 9 6.06 6.61 -3.07
CA CYS A 9 5.71 6.45 -1.67
C CYS A 9 5.59 7.78 -0.93
N ARG A 10 6.39 8.80 -1.29
CA ARG A 10 6.33 10.15 -0.71
C ARG A 10 4.97 10.83 -0.82
N VAL A 11 4.19 10.48 -1.85
CA VAL A 11 2.90 11.13 -2.16
C VAL A 11 1.69 10.19 -2.02
N CYS A 12 1.89 8.88 -2.10
CA CYS A 12 0.80 7.92 -2.16
C CYS A 12 0.05 7.76 -0.83
N ASN A 13 0.75 7.43 0.27
CA ASN A 13 0.19 7.16 1.61
C ASN A 13 -0.94 6.11 1.72
N LYS A 14 -1.34 5.45 0.63
CA LYS A 14 -2.50 4.56 0.61
C LYS A 14 -2.42 3.39 1.59
N CYS A 15 -1.23 2.83 1.78
CA CYS A 15 -1.01 1.77 2.77
C CYS A 15 -1.18 2.28 4.21
N ALA A 16 -0.79 3.53 4.48
CA ALA A 16 -0.94 4.16 5.79
C ALA A 16 -2.40 4.52 6.06
N ASP A 17 -3.09 5.09 5.07
CA ASP A 17 -4.52 5.47 5.15
C ASP A 17 -5.43 4.27 5.41
N ASN A 18 -5.08 3.10 4.86
CA ASN A 18 -5.87 1.87 4.99
C ASN A 18 -5.37 0.92 6.10
N CYS A 19 -4.35 1.32 6.88
CA CYS A 19 -3.84 0.47 7.95
C CYS A 19 -4.84 0.41 9.12
N PRO A 20 -5.46 -0.74 9.43
CA PRO A 20 -6.49 -0.80 10.47
C PRO A 20 -5.97 -0.45 11.86
N SER A 21 -4.71 -0.80 12.13
CA SER A 21 -4.04 -0.46 13.38
C SER A 21 -3.31 0.87 13.35
N GLN A 22 -3.34 1.62 12.23
CA GLN A 22 -2.61 2.88 12.07
C GLN A 22 -1.15 2.76 12.52
N ALA A 23 -0.47 1.72 12.04
CA ALA A 23 0.91 1.40 12.38
C ALA A 23 1.92 1.94 11.36
N ILE A 24 1.48 2.25 10.14
CA ILE A 24 2.35 2.75 9.07
C ILE A 24 2.40 4.27 9.16
N THR A 25 3.59 4.85 9.01
CA THR A 25 3.79 6.30 9.06
C THR A 25 3.22 7.01 7.82
N HIS A 26 2.81 8.26 8.01
CA HIS A 26 2.45 9.21 6.96
C HIS A 26 3.60 10.16 6.61
N ASP A 27 4.79 9.92 7.16
CA ASP A 27 5.97 10.75 6.89
C ASP A 27 6.28 10.76 5.40
N ARG A 28 6.44 11.97 4.85
CA ARG A 28 6.86 12.15 3.46
C ARG A 28 8.23 11.52 3.23
N ASP A 29 9.19 11.86 4.08
CA ASP A 29 10.58 11.49 3.93
C ASP A 29 10.96 10.27 4.78
N MET A 30 11.90 9.48 4.27
CA MET A 30 12.55 8.45 5.06
C MET A 30 13.38 9.09 6.16
N VAL A 31 13.35 8.48 7.34
CA VAL A 31 14.11 8.89 8.52
C VAL A 31 15.13 7.82 8.88
N ASP A 32 16.25 8.22 9.49
CA ASP A 32 17.27 7.26 9.92
C ASP A 32 16.72 6.36 11.02
N TYR A 33 17.01 5.06 10.89
CA TYR A 33 16.75 4.09 11.94
C TYR A 33 17.78 2.97 11.87
N ASN A 34 18.55 2.79 12.94
CA ASN A 34 19.62 1.80 13.00
C ASN A 34 20.65 1.94 11.84
N GLY A 35 20.96 3.18 11.44
CA GLY A 35 22.04 3.47 10.48
C GLY A 35 21.65 3.36 9.01
N TYR A 36 20.36 3.34 8.68
CA TYR A 36 19.87 3.47 7.30
C TYR A 36 18.54 4.21 7.25
N LEU A 37 18.29 4.88 6.12
CA LEU A 37 17.06 5.61 5.87
C LEU A 37 15.92 4.64 5.51
N ARG A 38 14.77 4.82 6.16
CA ARG A 38 13.51 4.13 5.81
C ARG A 38 12.29 4.90 6.33
N TRP A 39 11.11 4.54 5.84
CA TRP A 39 9.86 4.92 6.51
C TRP A 39 9.64 4.02 7.73
N ASN A 40 9.65 4.62 8.92
CA ASN A 40 9.51 3.89 10.18
C ASN A 40 8.05 3.63 10.52
N SER A 41 7.64 2.37 10.55
CA SER A 41 6.32 1.95 11.05
C SER A 41 6.40 1.47 12.50
N ASP A 42 5.30 1.58 13.25
CA ASP A 42 5.16 0.96 14.57
C ASP A 42 4.91 -0.54 14.43
N PHE A 43 6.00 -1.31 14.38
CA PHE A 43 5.93 -2.76 14.23
C PHE A 43 5.31 -3.46 15.45
N LYS A 44 5.35 -2.86 16.64
CA LYS A 44 4.71 -3.44 17.83
C LYS A 44 3.20 -3.35 17.71
N LYS A 45 2.68 -2.20 17.30
CA LYS A 45 1.23 -1.99 17.04
C LYS A 45 0.73 -2.89 15.91
N CYS A 46 1.52 -3.05 14.84
CA CYS A 46 1.23 -3.99 13.76
C CYS A 46 1.19 -5.45 14.27
N ALA A 47 2.19 -5.88 15.05
CA ALA A 47 2.25 -7.24 15.59
C ALA A 47 1.07 -7.55 16.53
N GLN A 48 0.72 -6.62 17.42
CA GLN A 48 -0.44 -6.75 18.30
C GLN A 48 -1.73 -6.92 17.50
N PHE A 49 -1.95 -6.10 16.48
CA PHE A 49 -3.14 -6.22 15.62
C PHE A 49 -3.16 -7.56 14.86
N ARG A 50 -2.04 -7.96 14.26
CA ARG A 50 -1.95 -9.23 13.54
C ARG A 50 -2.21 -10.45 14.45
N ALA A 51 -1.80 -10.39 15.70
CA ALA A 51 -1.95 -11.50 16.64
C ALA A 51 -3.31 -11.51 17.37
N GLY A 52 -3.95 -10.35 17.54
CA GLY A 52 -5.09 -10.20 18.45
C GLY A 52 -6.36 -9.61 17.85
N ASN A 53 -6.41 -9.31 16.56
CA ASN A 53 -7.68 -8.91 15.93
C ASN A 53 -8.64 -10.11 15.89
N ASP A 54 -9.93 -9.84 16.11
CA ASP A 54 -11.01 -10.82 16.17
C ASP A 54 -11.80 -10.94 14.85
N GLN A 55 -11.43 -10.15 13.84
CA GLN A 55 -12.09 -10.12 12.53
C GLN A 55 -11.41 -11.01 11.48
N GLY A 56 -10.36 -11.73 11.83
CA GLY A 56 -9.66 -12.63 10.94
C GLY A 56 -8.36 -13.16 11.50
N VAL A 57 -7.56 -13.80 10.64
CA VAL A 57 -6.24 -14.33 11.01
C VAL A 57 -5.16 -13.45 10.38
N SER A 58 -4.29 -12.85 11.20
CA SER A 58 -3.23 -11.93 10.75
C SER A 58 -3.81 -10.66 10.07
N CYS A 59 -2.98 -9.95 9.29
CA CYS A 59 -3.37 -8.81 8.46
C CYS A 59 -2.41 -8.71 7.27
N GLY A 60 -2.90 -8.20 6.14
CA GLY A 60 -2.13 -7.96 4.92
C GLY A 60 -2.68 -6.79 4.08
N VAL A 61 -3.50 -5.93 4.68
CA VAL A 61 -4.22 -4.86 3.97
C VAL A 61 -3.26 -3.92 3.24
N CYS A 62 -2.14 -3.55 3.85
CA CYS A 62 -1.15 -2.67 3.23
C CYS A 62 -0.60 -3.19 1.89
N ILE A 63 -0.48 -4.52 1.74
CA ILE A 63 -0.07 -5.15 0.48
C ILE A 63 -1.24 -5.10 -0.51
N LYS A 64 -2.44 -5.50 -0.08
CA LYS A 64 -3.65 -5.52 -0.92
C LYS A 64 -3.94 -4.17 -1.58
N VAL A 65 -3.82 -3.08 -0.83
CA VAL A 65 -4.20 -1.73 -1.28
C VAL A 65 -3.08 -1.01 -2.06
N CYS A 66 -1.88 -1.58 -2.10
CA CYS A 66 -0.75 -0.94 -2.76
C CYS A 66 -1.00 -0.85 -4.28
N PRO A 67 -0.89 0.34 -4.90
CA PRO A 67 -1.08 0.49 -6.35
C PRO A 67 -0.05 -0.31 -7.18
N TRP A 68 1.08 -0.67 -6.57
CA TRP A 68 2.11 -1.52 -7.21
C TRP A 68 1.83 -3.02 -7.08
N SER A 69 0.86 -3.42 -6.26
CA SER A 69 0.45 -4.82 -6.20
C SER A 69 -0.48 -5.11 -7.37
N SER A 70 0.00 -5.94 -8.31
CA SER A 70 -0.79 -6.27 -9.50
C SER A 70 -2.08 -6.99 -9.13
N LYS A 71 -3.20 -6.30 -9.37
CA LYS A 71 -4.56 -6.83 -9.22
C LYS A 71 -5.01 -7.57 -10.47
N GLU A 72 -4.38 -7.24 -11.60
CA GLU A 72 -4.61 -7.83 -12.91
C GLU A 72 -3.37 -7.66 -13.78
N SER A 73 -3.12 -8.61 -14.69
CA SER A 73 -2.11 -8.46 -15.74
C SER A 73 -2.75 -7.74 -16.92
N SER A 74 -2.71 -6.41 -16.91
CA SER A 74 -3.31 -5.57 -17.95
C SER A 74 -2.34 -4.51 -18.45
N TRP A 75 -2.44 -4.17 -19.74
CA TRP A 75 -1.59 -3.16 -20.38
C TRP A 75 -1.73 -1.78 -19.74
N PHE A 76 -2.92 -1.46 -19.21
CA PHE A 76 -3.18 -0.19 -18.57
C PHE A 76 -2.62 -0.13 -17.14
N HIS A 77 -2.56 -1.27 -16.42
CA HIS A 77 -1.86 -1.34 -15.15
C HIS A 77 -0.34 -1.17 -15.34
N GLU A 78 0.23 -1.81 -16.36
CA GLU A 78 1.63 -1.62 -16.74
C GLU A 78 1.94 -0.16 -17.12
N ALA A 79 1.07 0.47 -17.92
CA ALA A 79 1.20 1.87 -18.28
C ALA A 79 1.09 2.79 -17.04
N GLY A 80 0.16 2.50 -16.12
CA GLY A 80 0.00 3.23 -14.87
C GLY A 80 1.27 3.16 -14.02
N ILE A 81 1.81 1.97 -13.79
CA ILE A 81 3.08 1.76 -13.09
C ILE A 81 4.23 2.52 -13.76
N TRP A 82 4.32 2.46 -15.10
CA TRP A 82 5.35 3.19 -15.83
C TRP A 82 5.22 4.70 -15.64
N ILE A 83 4.01 5.27 -15.66
CA ILE A 83 3.77 6.70 -15.37
C ILE A 83 4.18 7.02 -13.92
N GLY A 84 3.76 6.19 -12.97
CA GLY A 84 4.07 6.35 -11.55
C GLY A 84 5.57 6.32 -11.24
N SER A 85 6.38 5.70 -12.13
CA SER A 85 7.84 5.64 -12.02
C SER A 85 8.59 6.93 -12.44
N LYS A 86 7.89 7.95 -12.98
CA LYS A 86 8.52 9.15 -13.57
C LYS A 86 8.67 10.34 -12.63
N GLY A 87 8.45 10.14 -11.33
CA GLY A 87 8.61 11.15 -10.28
C GLY A 87 7.32 11.59 -9.62
N GLU A 88 7.44 12.37 -8.54
CA GLU A 88 6.34 12.64 -7.58
C GLU A 88 5.06 13.21 -8.21
N THR A 89 5.16 14.09 -9.22
CA THR A 89 3.99 14.67 -9.90
C THR A 89 3.19 13.60 -10.63
N ALA A 90 3.87 12.72 -11.37
CA ALA A 90 3.25 11.63 -12.09
C ALA A 90 2.68 10.58 -11.12
N SER A 91 3.39 10.31 -10.03
CA SER A 91 2.92 9.45 -8.95
C SER A 91 1.65 9.99 -8.27
N SER A 92 1.57 11.31 -8.03
CA SER A 92 0.40 11.97 -7.44
C SER A 92 -0.82 11.87 -8.35
N LEU A 93 -0.63 12.05 -9.67
CA LEU A 93 -1.68 11.84 -10.66
C LEU A 93 -2.17 10.39 -10.66
N LEU A 94 -1.23 9.42 -10.67
CA LEU A 94 -1.58 8.00 -10.64
C LEU A 94 -2.36 7.63 -9.37
N LYS A 95 -1.94 8.14 -8.21
CA LYS A 95 -2.68 7.97 -6.95
C LYS A 95 -4.12 8.49 -7.09
N GLY A 96 -4.31 9.71 -7.59
CA GLY A 96 -5.65 10.29 -7.76
C GLY A 96 -6.55 9.46 -8.68
N ILE A 97 -5.98 8.89 -9.75
CA ILE A 97 -6.68 7.98 -10.64
C ILE A 97 -7.05 6.67 -9.91
N ASP A 98 -6.11 6.08 -9.19
CA ASP A 98 -6.30 4.83 -8.43
C ASP A 98 -7.40 4.99 -7.36
N ASP A 99 -7.43 6.12 -6.66
CA ASP A 99 -8.48 6.47 -5.70
C ASP A 99 -9.83 6.73 -6.38
N MET A 100 -9.86 7.43 -7.52
CA MET A 100 -11.07 7.70 -8.30
C MET A 100 -11.76 6.41 -8.77
N PHE A 101 -10.98 5.40 -9.16
CA PHE A 101 -11.50 4.09 -9.55
C PHE A 101 -11.83 3.18 -8.35
N GLY A 102 -11.59 3.65 -7.11
CA GLY A 102 -11.94 2.92 -5.89
C GLY A 102 -11.04 1.71 -5.60
N TYR A 103 -9.89 1.60 -6.28
CA TYR A 103 -8.95 0.52 -6.03
C TYR A 103 -8.48 0.54 -4.56
N GLY A 104 -8.32 -0.63 -3.96
CA GLY A 104 -7.94 -0.84 -2.56
C GLY A 104 -9.13 -0.97 -1.61
N THR A 105 -10.33 -0.54 -2.03
CA THR A 105 -11.55 -0.63 -1.20
C THR A 105 -12.43 -1.84 -1.56
N GLU A 106 -12.09 -2.55 -2.64
CA GLU A 106 -12.87 -3.68 -3.12
C GLU A 106 -12.87 -4.87 -2.15
N ILE A 107 -14.05 -5.46 -1.94
CA ILE A 107 -14.19 -6.81 -1.41
C ILE A 107 -14.33 -7.73 -2.63
N VAL A 108 -13.33 -8.58 -2.86
CA VAL A 108 -13.28 -9.43 -4.06
C VAL A 108 -13.87 -10.81 -3.75
N ASP A 109 -15.19 -10.87 -3.61
CA ASP A 109 -15.88 -12.12 -3.29
C ASP A 109 -15.83 -13.15 -4.43
N LYS A 110 -15.63 -12.68 -5.67
CA LYS A 110 -15.50 -13.55 -6.86
C LYS A 110 -14.43 -14.64 -6.70
N TYR A 111 -13.35 -14.36 -5.99
CA TYR A 111 -12.23 -15.30 -5.78
C TYR A 111 -12.21 -15.89 -4.37
N LYS A 112 -13.24 -15.63 -3.55
CA LYS A 112 -13.35 -16.20 -2.20
C LYS A 112 -13.75 -17.67 -2.31
N TRP A 113 -12.74 -18.54 -2.30
CA TRP A 113 -12.90 -19.99 -2.34
C TRP A 113 -12.89 -20.65 -0.95
N TRP A 114 -12.50 -19.90 0.09
CA TRP A 114 -12.42 -20.37 1.47
C TRP A 114 -13.71 -20.10 2.25
N LEU A 115 -13.90 -20.87 3.33
CA LEU A 115 -15.01 -20.71 4.27
C LEU A 115 -14.66 -19.72 5.38
N GLU A 116 -15.67 -19.02 5.89
CA GLU A 116 -15.61 -18.23 7.13
C GLU A 116 -16.20 -19.09 8.25
N TRP A 117 -15.40 -19.37 9.27
CA TRP A 117 -15.78 -20.18 10.42
C TRP A 117 -15.48 -19.43 11.72
#